data_AF-E2AXU8-F1
#
_entry.id   AF-E2AXU8-F1
#
_cell.length_a   1.000
_cell.length_b   1.000
_cell.length_c   1.000
_cell.angle_alpha   90.00
_cell.angle_beta   90.00
_cell.angle_gamma   90.00
#
_symmetry.space_group_name_H-M   'P 1'
#
loop_
_entity.id
_entity.type
_entity.pdbx_description
1 polymer ?
#
loop_
_entity_poly.entity_id
_entity_poly.type
_entity_poly.pdbx_seq_one_letter_code
_entity_poly.pdbx_strand_id
1 'polypeptide(L)'
;SKTFKGILDSNPYENLDVKKKECIDHVQKRMGTRLRNLKKNVRGLGGKGKLTGKLIDDLSLYFGLAIRRNHNSIVDMKKEIWATLYHKISTDD
;
A
#
# COMPACT_ATOMS: atom_id res chain seq x y z
N SER A 1 -13.76 -4.78 13.10
CA SER A 1 -14.81 -4.65 12.06
C SER A 1 -16.01 -5.40 12.55
N LYS A 2 -17.20 -4.80 12.53
CA LYS A 2 -18.44 -5.44 12.98
C LYS A 2 -18.69 -6.76 12.23
N THR A 3 -18.41 -6.80 10.93
CA THR A 3 -18.54 -7.99 10.08
C THR A 3 -17.63 -9.14 10.51
N PHE A 4 -16.36 -8.87 10.85
CA PHE A 4 -15.45 -9.92 11.31
C PHE A 4 -15.91 -10.55 12.63
N LYS A 5 -16.38 -9.71 13.57
CA LYS A 5 -16.96 -10.21 14.82
C LYS A 5 -18.20 -11.07 14.53
N GLY A 6 -19.10 -10.61 13.66
CA GLY A 6 -20.27 -11.39 13.27
C GLY A 6 -19.94 -12.76 12.66
N ILE A 7 -18.88 -12.84 11.83
CA ILE A 7 -18.41 -14.13 11.26
C ILE A 7 -17.89 -15.07 12.36
N LEU A 8 -17.15 -14.55 13.34
CA LEU A 8 -16.68 -15.36 14.47
C LEU A 8 -17.86 -15.84 15.34
N ASP A 9 -18.80 -14.95 15.64
CA ASP A 9 -19.96 -15.24 16.49
C ASP A 9 -20.91 -16.28 15.84
N SER A 10 -21.10 -16.21 14.51
CA SER A 10 -21.96 -17.15 13.78
C SER A 10 -21.27 -18.47 13.44
N ASN A 11 -19.96 -18.58 13.67
CA ASN A 11 -19.09 -19.73 13.39
C ASN A 11 -19.48 -20.59 12.16
N PRO A 12 -19.59 -20.01 10.94
CA PRO A 12 -20.07 -20.72 9.77
C PRO A 12 -19.03 -21.70 9.20
N TYR A 13 -17.79 -21.63 9.69
CA TYR A 13 -16.65 -22.41 9.25
C TYR A 13 -16.07 -23.19 10.44
N GLU A 14 -16.92 -24.00 11.10
CA GLU A 14 -16.70 -24.66 12.39
C GLU A 14 -15.24 -25.02 12.75
N ASN A 15 -14.53 -25.67 11.82
CA ASN A 15 -13.18 -26.21 12.03
C ASN A 15 -12.05 -25.33 11.46
N LEU A 16 -12.34 -24.09 11.06
CA LEU A 16 -11.38 -23.17 10.47
C LEU A 16 -11.18 -21.93 11.33
N ASP A 17 -9.93 -21.68 11.71
CA ASP A 17 -9.55 -20.44 12.38
C ASP A 17 -9.56 -19.26 11.39
N VAL A 18 -10.59 -18.42 11.47
CA VAL A 18 -10.75 -17.26 10.59
C VAL A 18 -9.81 -16.14 11.03
N LYS A 19 -8.68 -16.01 10.32
CA LYS A 19 -7.71 -14.94 10.55
C LYS A 19 -8.01 -13.70 9.73
N LYS A 20 -8.23 -12.57 10.39
CA LYS A 20 -8.37 -11.27 9.72
C LYS A 20 -7.00 -10.79 9.23
N LYS A 21 -6.82 -10.72 7.91
CA LYS A 21 -5.65 -10.08 7.29
C LYS A 21 -5.90 -8.58 7.06
N GLU A 22 -4.83 -7.79 7.03
CA GLU A 22 -4.90 -6.39 6.60
C GLU A 22 -5.35 -6.34 5.14
N CYS A 23 -6.31 -5.47 4.81
CA CYS A 23 -6.77 -5.31 3.44
C CYS A 23 -5.71 -4.58 2.61
N ILE A 24 -5.32 -5.13 1.45
CA ILE A 24 -4.33 -4.51 0.57
C ILE A 24 -4.81 -3.11 0.14
N ASP A 25 -6.08 -2.94 -0.20
CA ASP A 25 -6.66 -1.63 -0.54
C ASP A 25 -6.52 -0.62 0.61
N HIS A 26 -6.71 -1.08 1.85
CA HIS A 26 -6.50 -0.24 3.03
C HIS A 26 -5.03 0.20 3.17
N VAL A 27 -4.11 -0.72 2.90
CA VAL A 27 -2.66 -0.43 2.90
C VAL A 27 -2.29 0.58 1.81
N GLN A 28 -2.85 0.43 0.60
CA GLN A 28 -2.66 1.37 -0.50
C GLN A 28 -3.17 2.77 -0.14
N LYS A 29 -4.40 2.87 0.39
CA LYS A 29 -4.99 4.12 0.85
C LYS A 29 -4.15 4.78 1.94
N ARG A 30 -3.67 4.00 2.92
CA ARG A 30 -2.79 4.50 3.99
C ARG A 30 -1.52 5.13 3.43
N MET A 31 -0.87 4.51 2.44
CA MET A 31 0.31 5.07 1.79
C MET A 31 -0.02 6.39 1.08
N GLY A 32 -1.08 6.41 0.27
CA GLY A 32 -1.52 7.62 -0.44
C GLY A 32 -1.80 8.79 0.51
N THR A 33 -2.53 8.55 1.60
CA THR A 33 -2.80 9.56 2.63
C THR A 33 -1.51 10.08 3.26
N ARG A 34 -0.57 9.20 3.62
CA ARG A 34 0.71 9.61 4.21
C ARG A 34 1.53 10.48 3.28
N LEU A 35 1.62 10.12 1.99
CA LEU A 35 2.34 10.91 0.99
C LEU A 35 1.68 12.26 0.72
N ARG A 36 0.33 12.32 0.70
CA ARG A 36 -0.41 13.58 0.56
C ARG A 36 -0.20 14.50 1.76
N ASN A 37 -0.21 13.94 2.97
CA ASN A 37 0.10 14.69 4.19
C ASN A 37 1.54 15.19 4.19
N LEU A 38 2.50 14.35 3.79
CA LEU A 38 3.90 14.73 3.67
C LEU A 38 4.08 15.89 2.68
N LYS A 39 3.47 15.79 1.50
CA LYS A 39 3.46 16.85 0.47
C LYS A 39 2.90 18.17 1.01
N LYS A 40 1.85 18.11 1.84
CA LYS A 40 1.19 19.29 2.43
C LYS A 40 2.06 19.94 3.51
N ASN A 41 2.69 19.13 4.35
CA ASN A 41 3.38 19.60 5.56
C ASN A 41 4.84 19.99 5.32
N VAL A 42 5.48 19.47 4.26
CA VAL A 42 6.87 19.78 3.93
C VAL A 42 6.93 20.74 2.75
N ARG A 43 7.40 21.96 3.01
CA ARG A 43 7.57 23.00 2.00
C ARG A 43 8.57 22.52 0.93
N GLY A 44 8.20 22.69 -0.34
CA GLY A 44 9.08 22.39 -1.47
C GLY A 44 9.04 20.95 -1.99
N LEU A 45 8.26 20.03 -1.40
CA LEU A 45 8.05 18.67 -1.94
C LEU A 45 7.04 18.62 -3.09
N GLY A 46 6.07 19.54 -3.13
CA GLY A 46 5.12 19.63 -4.23
C GLY A 46 5.67 20.41 -5.43
N GLY A 47 5.08 20.19 -6.61
CA GLY A 47 5.39 20.93 -7.84
C GLY A 47 5.65 20.03 -9.04
N LYS A 48 5.82 20.64 -10.22
CA LYS A 48 6.24 19.95 -11.44
C LYS A 48 7.64 19.34 -11.22
N GLY A 49 7.84 18.09 -11.64
CA GLY A 49 9.11 17.36 -11.43
C GLY A 49 9.35 16.89 -9.99
N LYS A 50 8.36 16.97 -9.09
CA LYS A 50 8.47 16.55 -7.69
C LYS A 50 7.33 15.61 -7.31
N LEU A 51 6.90 15.62 -6.04
CA LEU A 51 5.80 14.80 -5.54
C LEU A 51 4.43 15.34 -6.02
N THR A 52 4.03 14.91 -7.22
CA THR A 52 2.73 15.24 -7.82
C THR A 52 1.62 14.31 -7.31
N GLY A 53 0.35 14.72 -7.48
CA GLY A 53 -0.79 13.86 -7.12
C GLY A 53 -0.77 12.54 -7.90
N LYS A 54 -0.52 12.62 -9.21
CA LYS A 54 -0.38 11.46 -10.09
C LYS A 54 0.74 10.51 -9.63
N LEU A 55 1.91 11.04 -9.26
CA LEU A 55 3.00 10.22 -8.75
C LEU A 55 2.62 9.50 -7.44
N ILE A 56 1.87 10.16 -6.55
CA ILE A 56 1.36 9.52 -5.33
C ILE A 56 0.40 8.38 -5.66
N ASP A 57 -0.50 8.58 -6.62
CA ASP A 57 -1.46 7.56 -7.05
C ASP A 57 -0.76 6.36 -7.68
N ASP A 58 0.21 6.59 -8.56
CA ASP A 58 1.07 5.55 -9.13
C ASP A 58 1.80 4.76 -8.03
N LEU A 59 2.49 5.45 -7.11
CA LEU A 59 3.24 4.81 -6.04
C LEU A 59 2.33 3.96 -5.13
N SER A 60 1.13 4.46 -4.81
CA SER A 60 0.15 3.74 -4.00
C SER A 60 -0.41 2.51 -4.73
N LEU A 61 -0.62 2.61 -6.05
CA LEU A 61 -1.05 1.50 -6.88
C LEU A 61 0.01 0.40 -6.92
N TYR A 62 1.25 0.75 -7.25
CA TYR A 62 2.36 -0.21 -7.35
C TYR A 62 2.70 -0.84 -6.00
N PHE A 63 2.57 -0.12 -4.89
CA PHE A 63 2.77 -0.67 -3.55
C PHE A 63 1.80 -1.84 -3.27
N GLY A 64 0.52 -1.69 -3.60
CA GLY A 64 -0.44 -2.79 -3.44
C GLY A 64 -0.24 -3.92 -4.44
N LEU A 65 0.24 -3.62 -5.65
CA LEU A 65 0.63 -4.65 -6.63
C LEU A 65 1.79 -5.51 -6.12
N ALA A 66 2.83 -4.88 -5.56
CA ALA A 66 3.98 -5.58 -4.99
C ALA A 66 3.57 -6.50 -3.83
N ILE A 67 2.66 -6.05 -2.96
CA ILE A 67 2.10 -6.89 -1.88
C ILE A 67 1.32 -8.07 -2.46
N ARG A 68 0.47 -7.84 -3.47
CA ARG A 68 -0.39 -8.88 -4.06
C ARG A 68 0.45 -9.96 -4.78
N ARG A 69 1.46 -9.55 -5.54
CA ARG A 69 2.35 -10.44 -6.29
C ARG A 69 3.26 -11.26 -5.39
N ASN A 70 3.70 -10.70 -4.27
CA ASN A 70 4.69 -11.31 -3.38
C ASN A 70 4.11 -11.66 -2.00
N HIS A 71 2.83 -12.00 -1.92
CA HIS A 71 2.15 -12.24 -0.63
C HIS A 71 2.74 -13.40 0.19
N ASN A 72 3.53 -14.27 -0.44
CA ASN A 72 4.20 -15.41 0.20
C ASN A 72 5.64 -15.11 0.65
N SER A 73 6.21 -13.96 0.29
CA SER A 73 7.61 -13.62 0.57
C SER A 73 7.76 -12.15 0.92
N ILE A 74 8.05 -11.87 2.21
CA ILE A 74 8.31 -10.51 2.69
C ILE A 74 9.56 -9.93 2.02
N VAL A 75 10.54 -10.77 1.72
CA VAL A 75 11.79 -10.36 1.07
C VAL A 75 11.51 -9.86 -0.35
N ASP A 76 10.77 -10.62 -1.14
CA ASP A 76 10.43 -10.25 -2.52
C ASP A 76 9.48 -9.04 -2.56
N MET A 77 8.52 -8.99 -1.62
CA MET A 77 7.65 -7.83 -1.46
C MET A 77 8.44 -6.56 -1.20
N LYS A 78 9.40 -6.60 -0.26
CA LYS A 78 10.28 -5.46 0.03
C LYS A 78 11.10 -5.10 -1.20
N LYS A 79 11.66 -6.07 -1.90
CA LYS A 79 12.45 -5.86 -3.12
C LYS A 79 11.63 -5.15 -4.20
N GLU A 80 10.42 -5.61 -4.52
CA GLU A 80 9.57 -4.96 -5.53
C GLU A 80 9.09 -3.56 -5.13
N ILE A 81 8.78 -3.34 -3.85
CA ILE A 81 8.43 -2.01 -3.33
C ILE A 81 9.57 -1.02 -3.58
N TRP A 82 10.81 -1.41 -3.23
CA TRP A 82 11.98 -0.55 -3.44
C TRP A 82 12.31 -0.39 -4.92
N ALA A 83 12.19 -1.44 -5.74
CA ALA A 83 12.38 -1.35 -7.18
C ALA A 83 11.43 -0.33 -7.83
N THR A 84 10.16 -0.32 -7.41
CA THR A 84 9.17 0.68 -7.85
C THR A 84 9.62 2.09 -7.50
N LEU A 85 10.08 2.30 -6.26
CA LEU A 85 10.54 3.61 -5.83
C LEU A 85 11.74 4.08 -6.66
N TYR A 86 12.77 3.23 -6.78
CA TYR A 86 13.98 3.55 -7.56
C TYR A 86 13.67 3.82 -9.03
N HIS A 87 12.80 3.03 -9.66
CA HIS A 87 12.38 3.27 -11.04
C HIS A 87 11.66 4.61 -11.20
N LYS A 88 10.83 5.02 -10.24
CA LYS A 88 10.07 6.28 -10.30
C LYS A 88 10.89 7.52 -9.93
N ILE A 89 11.99 7.38 -9.20
CA ILE A 89 12.91 8.48 -8.90
C ILE A 89 14.10 8.55 -9.86
N SER A 90 14.31 7.50 -10.68
CA SER A 90 15.31 7.51 -11.74
C SER A 90 14.97 8.62 -12.73
N THR A 91 15.90 9.55 -12.90
CA THR A 91 15.90 10.45 -14.03
C THR A 91 16.68 9.77 -15.15
N ASP A 92 16.13 9.73 -16.36
CA ASP A 92 16.92 9.43 -17.55
C ASP A 92 17.81 10.68 -17.77
N ASP A 93 19.07 10.59 -17.35
CA ASP A 93 20.15 11.43 -17.88
C ASP A 93 20.66 10.81 -19.20
#